data_AF-A0A2V6SQY6-F1
#
_entry.id   AF-A0A2V6SQY6-F1
#
_cell.length_a   1.000
_cell.length_b   1.000
_cell.length_c   1.000
_cell.angle_alpha   90.00
_cell.angle_beta   90.00
_cell.angle_gamma   90.00
#
_symmetry.space_group_name_H-M   'P 1'
#
loop_
_entity.id
_entity.type
_entity.pdbx_description
1 polymer ?
#
loop_
_entity_poly.entity_id
_entity_poly.type
_entity_poly.pdbx_seq_one_letter_code
_entity_poly.pdbx_strand_id
1 'polypeptide(L)'
;RRRGVSKYGLGRTVRVLLDLLTVKFLMSYGTRPIQIFGLLGLGVGGAGLVLGGLLSFERIVRGSPLANRPILLLAVLLVLVGFQFISIGLLGEMLVRTYHESQRKPIYIVRETFPGGDP
;
A
#
# COMPACT_ATOMS: atom_id res chain seq x y z
N ARG A 1 20.26 -6.78 44.03
CA ARG A 1 20.04 -6.25 42.65
C ARG A 1 18.58 -6.50 42.24
N ARG A 2 17.80 -5.41 42.15
CA ARG A 2 16.86 -5.05 41.06
C ARG A 2 15.87 -6.12 40.55
N ARG A 3 14.61 -6.06 40.99
CA ARG A 3 13.45 -6.45 40.18
C ARG A 3 12.87 -5.18 39.53
N GLY A 4 13.45 -4.80 38.39
CA GLY A 4 12.85 -3.82 37.50
C GLY A 4 11.81 -4.53 36.64
N VAL A 5 10.59 -4.63 37.14
CA VAL A 5 9.48 -5.09 36.31
C VAL A 5 9.24 -3.98 35.28
N SER A 6 9.45 -4.28 34.00
CA SER A 6 9.20 -3.34 32.91
C SER A 6 7.77 -2.80 33.03
N LYS A 7 7.63 -1.51 33.32
CA LYS A 7 6.37 -0.77 33.33
C LYS A 7 5.81 -0.54 31.90
N TYR A 8 6.46 -1.13 30.89
CA TYR A 8 6.06 -1.06 29.49
C TYR A 8 5.31 -2.33 29.12
N GLY A 9 3.97 -2.25 29.11
CA GLY A 9 3.13 -3.32 28.58
C GLY A 9 3.32 -3.51 27.07
N LEU A 10 3.39 -4.77 26.63
CA LEU A 10 3.56 -5.15 25.21
C LEU A 10 2.56 -4.46 24.27
N GLY A 11 1.34 -4.17 24.74
CA GLY A 11 0.32 -3.46 23.96
C GLY A 11 0.71 -2.03 23.56
N ARG A 12 1.54 -1.34 24.35
CA ARG A 12 2.02 0.01 24.00
C ARG A 12 3.11 -0.04 22.94
N THR A 13 4.00 -1.02 22.99
CA THR A 13 5.08 -1.19 22.01
C THR A 13 4.53 -1.50 20.62
N VAL A 14 3.54 -2.38 20.51
CA VAL A 14 2.89 -2.70 19.22
C VAL A 14 2.20 -1.47 18.64
N ARG A 15 1.47 -0.70 19.46
CA ARG A 15 0.81 0.53 19.00
C ARG A 15 1.81 1.55 18.49
N VAL A 16 2.91 1.77 19.23
CA VAL A 16 3.97 2.69 18.81
C VAL A 16 4.63 2.23 17.51
N LEU A 17 4.84 0.93 17.32
CA LEU A 17 5.44 0.40 16.10
C LEU A 17 4.53 0.57 14.88
N LEU A 18 3.23 0.29 15.04
CA LEU A 18 2.21 0.55 14.01
C LEU A 18 2.09 2.04 13.68
N ASP A 19 2.18 2.91 14.69
CA ASP A 19 2.11 4.36 14.53
C ASP A 19 3.33 4.88 13.75
N LEU A 20 4.53 4.43 14.10
CA LEU A 20 5.76 4.76 13.36
C LEU A 20 5.71 4.27 11.91
N LEU A 21 5.19 3.07 11.67
CA LEU A 21 5.00 2.54 10.31
C LEU A 21 4.04 3.44 9.53
N THR A 22 2.92 3.82 10.15
CA THR A 22 1.91 4.69 9.55
C THR A 22 2.48 6.06 9.22
N VAL A 23 3.17 6.71 10.16
CA VAL A 23 3.82 8.01 9.96
C VAL A 23 4.87 7.94 8.86
N LYS A 24 5.75 6.92 8.87
CA LYS A 24 6.74 6.73 7.81
C LYS A 24 6.07 6.53 6.44
N PHE A 25 5.00 5.73 6.41
CA PHE A 25 4.24 5.49 5.20
C PHE A 25 3.62 6.78 4.64
N LEU A 26 2.94 7.56 5.50
CA LEU A 26 2.33 8.83 5.13
C LEU A 26 3.38 9.84 4.63
N MET A 27 4.55 9.93 5.30
CA MET A 27 5.60 10.85 4.89
C MET A 27 6.25 10.47 3.56
N SER A 28 6.52 9.17 3.31
CA SER A 28 7.18 8.73 2.07
C SER A 28 6.23 8.54 0.89
N TYR A 29 4.98 8.13 1.13
CA TYR A 29 4.07 7.65 0.07
C TYR A 29 2.70 8.33 0.06
N GLY A 30 2.44 9.26 0.99
CA GLY A 30 1.14 9.94 1.11
C GLY A 30 0.75 10.79 -0.12
N THR A 31 1.68 11.14 -1.00
CA THR A 31 1.41 11.88 -2.23
C THR A 31 1.30 11.00 -3.48
N ARG A 32 1.86 9.78 -3.46
CA ARG A 32 1.92 8.84 -4.60
C ARG A 32 1.78 7.39 -4.14
N PRO A 33 0.61 7.00 -3.60
CA PRO A 33 0.40 5.67 -3.03
C PRO A 33 0.49 4.53 -4.05
N ILE A 34 0.34 4.80 -5.35
CA ILE A 34 0.50 3.76 -6.39
C ILE A 34 1.93 3.22 -6.46
N GLN A 35 2.94 3.99 -6.06
CA GLN A 35 4.35 3.56 -6.20
C GLN A 35 4.68 2.39 -5.28
N ILE A 36 4.10 2.36 -4.08
CA ILE A 36 4.33 1.27 -3.12
C ILE A 36 3.39 0.09 -3.37
N PHE A 37 2.08 0.34 -3.43
CA PHE A 37 1.10 -0.74 -3.61
C PHE A 37 1.12 -1.31 -5.03
N GLY A 38 1.40 -0.49 -6.04
CA GLY A 38 1.57 -0.95 -7.42
C GLY A 38 2.79 -1.86 -7.56
N LEU A 39 3.94 -1.49 -6.99
CA LEU A 39 5.15 -2.32 -7.04
C LEU A 39 4.95 -3.65 -6.29
N LEU A 40 4.35 -3.61 -5.10
CA LEU A 40 4.00 -4.82 -4.34
C LEU A 40 3.00 -5.69 -5.10
N GLY A 41 1.98 -5.07 -5.69
CA GLY A 41 0.96 -5.77 -6.47
C GLY A 41 1.52 -6.44 -7.72
N LEU A 42 2.44 -5.77 -8.43
CA LEU A 42 3.16 -6.36 -9.57
C LEU A 42 4.07 -7.50 -9.14
N GLY A 43 4.78 -7.38 -8.01
CA GLY A 43 5.63 -8.45 -7.49
C GLY A 43 4.82 -9.69 -7.08
N VAL A 44 3.78 -9.49 -6.26
CA VAL A 44 2.93 -10.58 -5.76
C VAL A 44 2.10 -11.21 -6.89
N GLY A 45 1.45 -10.38 -7.71
CA GLY A 45 0.67 -10.84 -8.85
C GLY A 45 1.54 -11.51 -9.92
N GLY A 46 2.71 -10.96 -10.20
CA GLY A 46 3.71 -11.55 -11.10
C GLY A 46 4.18 -12.91 -10.62
N ALA A 47 4.47 -13.07 -9.33
CA ALA A 47 4.80 -14.38 -8.75
C ALA A 47 3.65 -15.38 -8.91
N GLY A 48 2.40 -14.94 -8.71
CA GLY A 48 1.21 -15.74 -8.97
C GLY A 48 1.06 -16.18 -10.43
N LEU A 49 1.31 -15.27 -11.38
CA LEU A 49 1.28 -15.56 -12.81
C LEU A 49 2.38 -16.54 -13.23
N VAL A 50 3.60 -16.39 -12.70
CA VAL A 50 4.71 -17.32 -12.95
C VAL A 50 4.35 -18.71 -12.41
N LEU A 51 3.88 -18.81 -11.16
CA LEU A 51 3.47 -20.09 -10.57
C LEU A 51 2.33 -20.74 -11.35
N GLY A 52 1.29 -19.96 -11.69
CA GLY A 52 0.17 -20.43 -12.50
C GLY A 52 0.63 -20.91 -13.88
N GLY A 53 1.49 -20.15 -14.55
CA GLY A 53 2.06 -20.49 -15.86
C GLY A 53 2.88 -21.78 -15.83
N LEU A 54 3.71 -21.98 -14.80
CA LEU A 54 4.48 -23.22 -14.62
C LEU A 54 3.55 -24.44 -14.45
N LEU A 55 2.48 -24.31 -13.66
CA LEU A 55 1.50 -25.38 -13.46
C LEU A 55 0.69 -25.67 -14.71
N SER A 56 0.29 -24.63 -15.45
CA SER A 56 -0.39 -24.75 -16.73
C SER A 56 0.50 -25.44 -17.77
N PHE A 57 1.78 -25.08 -17.82
CA PHE A 57 2.75 -25.75 -18.70
C PHE A 57 2.90 -27.23 -18.35
N GLU A 58 3.04 -27.57 -17.06
CA GLU A 58 3.08 -28.96 -16.61
C GLU A 58 1.80 -29.74 -16.98
N ARG A 59 0.62 -29.11 -16.86
CA ARG A 59 -0.66 -29.73 -17.25
C ARG A 59 -0.70 -30.11 -18.73
N ILE A 60 -0.21 -29.22 -19.59
CA ILE A 60 -0.26 -29.36 -21.04
C ILE A 60 0.76 -30.40 -21.50
N VAL A 61 1.98 -30.37 -20.95
CA VAL A 61 3.07 -31.26 -21.40
C VAL A 61 2.99 -32.65 -20.75
N ARG A 62 2.75 -32.74 -19.43
CA ARG A 62 2.73 -34.02 -18.70
C ARG A 62 1.34 -34.60 -18.49
N GLY A 63 0.29 -33.87 -18.82
CA GLY A 63 -1.07 -34.32 -18.54
C GLY A 63 -1.44 -34.37 -17.05
N SER A 64 -0.60 -33.83 -16.15
CA SER A 64 -0.79 -33.97 -14.70
C SER A 64 -2.08 -33.30 -14.23
N PRO A 65 -2.94 -33.96 -13.43
CA PRO A 65 -4.15 -33.34 -12.90
C PRO A 65 -3.84 -32.15 -11.99
N LEU A 66 -4.59 -31.06 -12.19
CA LEU A 66 -4.43 -29.77 -11.49
C LEU A 66 -5.39 -29.61 -10.30
N ALA A 67 -6.52 -30.32 -10.30
CA ALA A 67 -7.67 -30.05 -9.43
C ALA A 67 -7.42 -30.24 -7.91
N ASN A 68 -6.39 -30.99 -7.51
CA ASN A 68 -6.10 -31.29 -6.09
C ASN A 68 -4.77 -30.71 -5.60
N ARG A 69 -4.20 -29.73 -6.31
CA ARG A 69 -2.91 -29.15 -5.94
C ARG A 69 -3.12 -27.82 -5.19
N PRO A 70 -2.81 -27.72 -3.88
CA PRO A 70 -3.00 -26.47 -3.12
C PRO A 70 -2.17 -25.31 -3.68
N ILE A 71 -1.10 -25.61 -4.42
CA ILE A 71 -0.24 -24.62 -5.06
C ILE A 71 -0.93 -23.88 -6.22
N LEU A 72 -1.96 -24.48 -6.86
CA LEU A 72 -2.78 -23.79 -7.86
C LEU A 72 -3.67 -22.73 -7.20
N LEU A 73 -4.27 -23.06 -6.06
CA LEU A 73 -5.03 -22.08 -5.27
C LEU A 73 -4.13 -20.94 -4.79
N LEU A 74 -2.90 -21.25 -4.37
CA LEU A 74 -1.91 -20.22 -4.02
C LEU A 74 -1.59 -19.31 -5.21
N ALA A 75 -1.37 -19.87 -6.40
CA ALA A 75 -1.09 -19.07 -7.61
C ALA A 75 -2.24 -18.11 -7.92
N VAL A 76 -3.49 -18.60 -7.91
CA VAL A 76 -4.68 -17.76 -8.11
C VAL A 76 -4.81 -16.70 -7.02
N LEU A 77 -4.61 -17.07 -5.75
CA LEU A 77 -4.66 -16.15 -4.62
C LEU A 77 -3.64 -15.02 -4.76
N LEU A 78 -2.40 -15.33 -5.15
CA LEU A 78 -1.36 -14.34 -5.38
C LEU A 78 -1.72 -13.37 -6.51
N VAL A 79 -2.32 -13.86 -7.60
CA VAL A 79 -2.82 -13.00 -8.68
C VAL A 79 -3.91 -12.06 -8.18
N LEU A 80 -4.89 -12.59 -7.43
CA LEU A 80 -6.00 -11.79 -6.88
C LEU A 80 -5.50 -10.73 -5.88
N VAL A 81 -4.60 -11.11 -4.97
CA VAL A 81 -4.00 -10.19 -4.00
C VAL A 81 -3.15 -9.14 -4.70
N GLY A 82 -2.39 -9.53 -5.73
CA GLY A 82 -1.61 -8.60 -6.55
C GLY A 82 -2.50 -7.55 -7.23
N PHE A 83 -3.60 -7.99 -7.83
CA PHE A 83 -4.60 -7.10 -8.43
C PHE A 83 -5.26 -6.18 -7.40
N GLN A 84 -5.58 -6.68 -6.21
CA GLN A 84 -6.12 -5.88 -5.10
C GLN A 84 -5.14 -4.80 -4.66
N PHE A 85 -3.85 -5.10 -4.53
CA PHE A 85 -2.85 -4.08 -4.19
C PHE A 85 -2.76 -2.98 -5.25
N ILE A 86 -2.75 -3.34 -6.54
CA ILE A 86 -2.75 -2.34 -7.62
C ILE A 86 -4.01 -1.46 -7.53
N SER A 87 -5.18 -2.07 -7.31
CA SER A 87 -6.45 -1.37 -7.17
C SER A 87 -6.45 -0.40 -5.99
N ILE A 88 -5.95 -0.83 -4.82
CA ILE A 88 -5.82 0.03 -3.63
C ILE A 88 -4.84 1.18 -3.89
N GLY A 89 -3.73 0.92 -4.57
CA GLY A 89 -2.77 1.95 -4.96
C GLY A 89 -3.39 3.03 -5.85
N LEU A 90 -4.16 2.62 -6.86
CA LEU A 90 -4.89 3.53 -7.75
C LEU A 90 -5.96 4.33 -7.01
N LEU A 91 -6.76 3.66 -6.17
CA LEU A 91 -7.78 4.33 -5.34
C LEU A 91 -7.14 5.35 -4.41
N GLY A 92 -6.02 5.00 -3.78
CA GLY A 92 -5.26 5.92 -2.95
C GLY A 92 -4.82 7.16 -3.74
N GLU A 93 -4.37 6.98 -4.98
CA GLU A 93 -3.90 8.10 -5.80
C GLU A 93 -5.06 9.00 -6.23
N MET A 94 -6.22 8.42 -6.54
CA MET A 94 -7.44 9.18 -6.78
C MET A 94 -7.87 9.97 -5.54
N LEU A 95 -7.84 9.36 -4.35
CA LEU A 95 -8.18 10.03 -3.09
C LEU A 95 -7.25 11.21 -2.79
N VAL A 96 -5.94 11.03 -3.00
CA VAL A 96 -4.95 12.10 -2.81
C VAL A 96 -5.21 13.25 -3.79
N ARG A 97 -5.49 12.96 -5.06
CA ARG A 97 -5.81 13.99 -6.06
C ARG A 97 -7.08 14.74 -5.70
N THR A 98 -8.16 14.03 -5.40
CA THR A 98 -9.43 14.64 -4.98
C THR A 98 -9.27 15.49 -3.72
N TYR A 99 -8.47 15.03 -2.75
CA TYR A 99 -8.17 15.81 -1.55
C TYR A 99 -7.44 17.11 -1.88
N HIS A 100 -6.37 17.07 -2.70
CA HIS A 100 -5.62 18.26 -3.07
C HIS A 100 -6.42 19.22 -3.98
N GLU A 101 -7.21 18.69 -4.90
CA GLU A 101 -8.13 19.45 -5.76
C GLU A 101 -9.20 20.17 -4.93
N SER A 102 -9.80 19.47 -3.96
CA SER A 102 -10.80 20.01 -3.04
C SER A 102 -10.24 21.06 -2.08
N GLN A 103 -8.94 21.01 -1.76
CA GLN A 103 -8.34 21.90 -0.79
C GLN A 103 -8.20 23.34 -1.31
N ARG A 104 -8.28 23.57 -2.63
CA ARG A 104 -8.46 24.89 -3.29
C ARG A 104 -7.78 26.05 -2.56
N LYS A 105 -6.55 25.82 -2.07
CA LYS A 105 -5.88 26.77 -1.16
C LYS A 105 -5.50 28.00 -1.99
N PRO A 106 -5.85 29.21 -1.53
CA PRO A 106 -5.48 30.41 -2.26
C PRO A 106 -3.95 30.47 -2.41
N ILE A 107 -3.50 30.89 -3.60
CA ILE A 107 -2.08 30.97 -3.99
C ILE A 107 -1.28 31.88 -3.05
N TYR A 108 -1.98 32.77 -2.33
CA TYR A 108 -1.37 33.70 -1.39
C TYR A 108 -2.22 33.80 -0.11
N ILE A 109 -1.53 34.00 1.01
CA ILE A 109 -2.11 34.41 2.28
C ILE A 109 -1.65 35.85 2.46
N VAL A 110 -2.53 36.83 2.25
CA VAL A 110 -2.21 38.23 2.54
C VAL A 110 -2.06 38.35 4.05
N ARG A 111 -0.83 38.61 4.51
CA ARG A 111 -0.55 38.72 5.94
C ARG A 111 -0.97 40.07 6.51
N GLU A 112 -0.84 41.14 5.73
CA GLU A 112 -1.26 42.49 6.08
C GLU A 112 -1.29 43.36 4.81
N THR A 113 -2.32 44.17 4.65
CA THR A 113 -2.40 45.24 3.65
C THR A 113 -1.98 46.55 4.30
N PHE A 114 -0.95 47.20 3.76
CA PHE A 114 -0.57 48.54 4.21
C PHE A 114 -1.61 49.56 3.72
N PRO A 115 -2.17 50.42 4.58
CA PRO A 115 -3.06 51.49 4.16
C PRO A 115 -2.21 52.57 3.47
N GLY A 116 -2.14 52.55 2.15
CA GLY A 116 -1.32 53.49 1.40
C GLY A 116 -1.46 53.48 -0.11
N GLY A 117 -2.44 52.77 -0.67
CA GLY A 117 -2.68 52.78 -2.11
C GLY A 117 -4.06 52.22 -2.42
N ASP A 118 -5.04 53.12 -2.51
CA ASP A 118 -6.32 52.85 -3.18
C ASP A 118 -6.16 53.16 -4.68
N PRO A 119 -7.06 52.66 -5.54
CA PRO A 119 -7.30 51.27 -5.95
C PRO A 119 -6.56 50.89 -7.25
#